data_AF-A0A1V5U017-F1
#
_entry.id   AF-A0A1V5U017-F1
#
_cell.length_a   1.000
_cell.length_b   1.000
_cell.length_c   1.000
_cell.angle_alpha   90.00
_cell.angle_beta   90.00
_cell.angle_gamma   90.00
#
_symmetry.space_group_name_H-M   'P 1'
#
loop_
_entity.id
_entity.type
_entity.pdbx_description
1 polymer ?
#
loop_
_entity_poly.entity_id
_entity_poly.type
_entity_poly.pdbx_seq_one_letter_code
_entity_poly.pdbx_strand_id
1 'polypeptide(L)'
;MFQERTGAKDDPRQDLFYVALILAFIIFAKNIFAILSSLPAPWDAAAKIASIAGLALAVWLFYRIRIVDYRYSVACRRDGGEDGEQEEQAPAYAEGTVLFERMTANRGRLVERVEPRELVALIAPGGALPEGLASRDIMRCSALEAKKSHLLVYRREDRLRAVRFSPTQALAERVREAIAAIAAR
;
A
#
# COMPACT_ATOMS: atom_id res chain seq x y z
N MET A 1 11.48 6.33 16.42
CA MET A 1 10.48 6.10 15.36
C MET A 1 10.45 4.61 15.04
N PHE A 2 9.30 3.95 15.19
CA PHE A 2 9.10 2.55 14.85
C PHE A 2 8.55 2.46 13.42
N GLN A 3 9.15 1.66 12.55
CA GLN A 3 8.81 1.60 11.13
C GLN A 3 8.68 0.15 10.66
N GLU A 4 7.63 -0.11 9.88
CA GLU A 4 7.40 -1.40 9.24
C GLU A 4 7.11 -1.20 7.75
N ARG A 5 7.67 -2.06 6.90
CA ARG A 5 7.35 -2.13 5.48
C ARG A 5 6.52 -3.38 5.22
N THR A 6 5.30 -3.18 4.75
CA THR A 6 4.44 -4.28 4.28
C THR A 6 4.28 -4.19 2.76
N GLY A 7 4.92 -5.13 2.07
CA GLY A 7 4.67 -5.38 0.66
C GLY A 7 3.60 -6.44 0.48
N ALA A 8 3.13 -6.60 -0.76
CA ALA A 8 2.50 -7.86 -1.13
C ALA A 8 3.54 -8.96 -0.88
N LYS A 9 3.21 -9.88 0.04
CA LYS A 9 4.06 -11.00 0.45
C LYS A 9 4.65 -11.65 -0.82
N ASP A 10 5.94 -11.94 -0.82
CA ASP A 10 6.56 -12.77 -1.84
C ASP A 10 5.97 -14.17 -1.71
N ASP A 11 4.80 -14.37 -2.32
CA ASP A 11 4.13 -15.65 -2.36
C ASP A 11 4.67 -16.40 -3.59
N PRO A 12 5.44 -17.48 -3.40
CA PRO A 12 6.03 -18.23 -4.51
C PRO A 12 4.98 -18.79 -5.47
N ARG A 13 3.73 -18.97 -5.02
CA ARG A 13 2.62 -19.38 -5.90
C ARG A 13 2.21 -18.27 -6.85
N GLN A 14 2.30 -17.03 -6.39
CA GLN A 14 1.99 -15.85 -7.18
C GLN A 14 3.09 -15.63 -8.22
N ASP A 15 4.35 -15.82 -7.84
CA ASP A 15 5.49 -15.80 -8.77
C ASP A 15 5.42 -16.92 -9.82
N LEU A 16 5.04 -18.14 -9.41
CA LEU A 16 4.81 -19.25 -10.34
C LEU A 16 3.65 -18.96 -11.30
N PHE A 17 2.56 -18.39 -10.80
CA PHE A 17 1.44 -17.93 -11.63
C PHE A 17 1.89 -16.87 -12.64
N TYR A 18 2.80 -15.97 -12.26
CA TYR A 18 3.34 -14.95 -13.17
C TYR A 18 4.27 -15.54 -14.23
N VAL A 19 5.13 -16.48 -13.87
CA VAL A 19 5.93 -17.22 -14.85
C VAL A 19 5.01 -17.95 -15.84
N ALA A 20 3.97 -18.62 -15.34
CA ALA A 20 2.98 -19.28 -16.19
C ALA A 20 2.20 -18.28 -17.08
N LEU A 21 1.84 -17.11 -16.56
CA LEU A 21 1.16 -16.05 -17.32
C LEU A 21 2.06 -15.50 -18.43
N ILE A 22 3.34 -15.22 -18.14
CA ILE A 22 4.31 -14.76 -19.14
C ILE A 22 4.52 -15.85 -20.20
N LEU A 23 4.65 -17.11 -19.80
CA LEU A 23 4.81 -18.23 -20.73
C LEU A 23 3.58 -18.38 -21.63
N ALA A 24 2.38 -18.36 -21.04
CA ALA A 24 1.12 -18.39 -21.75
C ALA A 24 1.01 -17.20 -22.71
N PHE A 25 1.44 -16.01 -22.29
CA PHE A 25 1.46 -14.82 -23.12
C PHE A 25 2.42 -14.95 -24.31
N ILE A 26 3.62 -15.51 -24.13
CA ILE A 26 4.57 -15.77 -25.23
C ILE A 26 3.97 -16.75 -26.24
N ILE A 27 3.33 -17.82 -25.75
CA ILE A 27 2.65 -18.81 -26.60
C ILE A 27 1.48 -18.17 -27.34
N PHE A 28 0.69 -17.34 -26.65
CA PHE A 28 -0.48 -16.67 -27.21
C PHE A 28 -0.10 -15.59 -28.21
N ALA A 29 1.00 -14.86 -27.98
CA ALA A 29 1.55 -13.89 -28.92
C ALA A 29 1.88 -14.54 -30.26
N LYS A 30 2.49 -15.73 -30.26
CA LYS A 30 2.79 -16.48 -31.49
C LYS A 30 1.52 -16.79 -32.30
N ASN A 31 0.44 -17.19 -31.61
CA ASN A 31 -0.85 -17.47 -32.25
C ASN A 31 -1.55 -16.20 -32.74
N ILE A 32 -1.52 -15.12 -31.96
CA ILE A 32 -2.06 -13.81 -32.33
C ILE A 32 -1.35 -13.27 -33.58
N PHE A 33 -0.01 -13.31 -33.62
CA PHE A 33 0.76 -12.86 -34.78
C PHE A 33 0.46 -13.67 -36.04
N ALA A 34 0.19 -14.97 -35.91
CA ALA A 34 -0.23 -15.80 -37.04
C ALA A 34 -1.61 -15.38 -37.59
N ILE A 35 -2.59 -15.14 -36.71
CA ILE A 35 -3.94 -14.68 -37.09
C ILE A 35 -3.88 -13.27 -37.69
N LEU A 36 -3.12 -12.35 -37.09
CA LEU A 36 -2.93 -10.98 -37.58
C LEU A 36 -2.28 -10.95 -38.98
N SER A 37 -1.46 -11.95 -39.30
CA SER A 37 -0.82 -12.06 -40.62
C SER A 37 -1.76 -12.57 -41.72
N SER A 38 -2.94 -13.08 -41.35
CA SER A 38 -4.00 -13.40 -42.31
C SER A 38 -4.91 -12.21 -42.67
N LEU A 39 -4.69 -11.04 -42.04
CA LEU A 39 -5.42 -9.83 -42.38
C LEU A 39 -4.92 -9.23 -43.69
N PRO A 40 -5.80 -8.66 -44.53
CA PRO A 40 -5.39 -7.97 -45.73
C PRO A 40 -4.59 -6.70 -45.39
N ALA A 41 -3.53 -6.44 -46.15
CA ALA A 41 -2.77 -5.19 -46.05
C ALA A 41 -3.70 -3.99 -46.30
N PRO A 42 -3.58 -2.86 -45.56
CA PRO A 42 -2.54 -2.51 -44.58
C PRO A 42 -2.90 -2.82 -43.11
N TRP A 43 -4.01 -3.54 -42.88
CA TRP A 43 -4.51 -3.79 -41.52
C TRP A 43 -3.62 -4.74 -40.73
N ASP A 44 -2.84 -5.58 -41.42
CA ASP A 44 -1.88 -6.50 -40.79
C ASP A 44 -0.79 -5.73 -40.01
N ALA A 45 -0.22 -4.67 -40.59
CA ALA A 45 0.82 -3.86 -39.96
C ALA A 45 0.26 -3.04 -38.80
N ALA A 46 -0.92 -2.41 -38.99
CA ALA A 46 -1.58 -1.64 -37.95
C ALA A 46 -1.94 -2.51 -36.73
N ALA A 47 -2.44 -3.71 -36.97
CA ALA A 47 -2.86 -4.61 -35.92
C ALA A 47 -1.66 -5.25 -35.16
N LYS A 48 -0.51 -5.45 -35.81
CA LYS A 48 0.76 -5.82 -35.13
C LYS A 48 1.24 -4.71 -34.19
N ILE A 49 1.22 -3.44 -34.65
CA ILE A 49 1.61 -2.29 -33.81
C ILE A 49 0.67 -2.14 -32.62
N ALA A 50 -0.65 -2.22 -32.84
CA ALA A 50 -1.64 -2.13 -31.77
C ALA A 50 -1.45 -3.24 -30.72
N SER A 51 -1.10 -4.46 -31.15
CA SER A 51 -0.83 -5.58 -30.25
C SER A 51 0.40 -5.36 -29.38
N ILE A 52 1.48 -4.80 -29.94
CA ILE A 52 2.70 -4.45 -29.19
C ILE A 52 2.40 -3.32 -28.20
N ALA A 53 1.67 -2.28 -28.63
CA ALA A 53 1.28 -1.18 -27.75
C ALA A 53 0.40 -1.65 -26.59
N GLY A 54 -0.58 -2.53 -26.87
CA GLY A 54 -1.42 -3.15 -25.85
C GLY A 54 -0.62 -3.99 -24.86
N LEU A 55 0.38 -4.74 -25.35
CA LEU A 55 1.30 -5.49 -24.49
C LEU A 55 2.13 -4.56 -23.60
N ALA A 56 2.75 -3.53 -24.16
CA ALA A 56 3.53 -2.57 -23.39
C ALA A 56 2.68 -1.91 -22.30
N LEU A 57 1.43 -1.57 -22.61
CA LEU A 57 0.47 -1.02 -21.64
C LEU A 57 0.12 -2.05 -20.55
N ALA A 58 -0.09 -3.32 -20.91
CA ALA A 58 -0.38 -4.39 -19.96
C ALA A 58 0.80 -4.62 -19.00
N VAL A 59 2.03 -4.69 -19.52
CA VAL A 59 3.26 -4.79 -18.72
C VAL A 59 3.41 -3.57 -17.82
N TRP A 60 3.16 -2.37 -18.33
CA TRP A 60 3.26 -1.14 -17.54
C TRP A 60 2.22 -1.07 -16.41
N LEU A 61 0.96 -1.39 -16.70
CA LEU A 61 -0.11 -1.47 -15.69
C LEU A 61 0.22 -2.51 -14.64
N PHE A 62 0.74 -3.67 -15.06
CA PHE A 62 1.14 -4.75 -14.18
C PHE A 62 2.32 -4.34 -13.27
N TYR A 63 3.36 -3.72 -13.85
CA TYR A 63 4.50 -3.16 -13.11
C TYR A 63 4.04 -2.14 -12.06
N ARG A 64 3.09 -1.27 -12.42
CA ARG A 64 2.52 -0.26 -11.52
C ARG A 64 1.72 -0.86 -10.37
N ILE A 65 1.03 -1.99 -10.58
CA ILE A 65 0.24 -2.66 -9.54
C ILE A 65 1.16 -3.42 -8.57
N ARG A 66 2.24 -4.07 -9.07
CA ARG A 66 3.05 -4.98 -8.26
C ARG A 66 4.07 -4.30 -7.34
N ILE A 67 4.55 -3.12 -7.69
CA ILE A 67 5.66 -2.44 -6.97
C ILE A 67 5.17 -1.52 -5.84
N VAL A 68 3.85 -1.49 -5.62
CA VAL A 68 3.24 -0.67 -4.59
C VAL A 68 3.31 -1.42 -3.27
N ASP A 69 4.33 -1.11 -2.48
CA ASP A 69 4.38 -1.49 -1.07
C ASP A 69 3.88 -0.34 -0.22
N TYR A 70 3.52 -0.64 1.02
CA TYR A 70 3.17 0.38 2.00
C TYR A 70 4.15 0.34 3.15
N ARG A 71 4.55 1.53 3.60
CA ARG A 71 5.40 1.70 4.77
C ARG A 71 4.60 2.47 5.80
N TYR A 72 4.51 1.89 6.99
CA TYR A 72 3.83 2.50 8.11
C TYR A 72 4.88 2.84 9.15
N SER A 73 4.73 3.99 9.80
CA SER A 73 5.60 4.33 10.91
C SER A 73 4.85 5.07 11.99
N VAL A 74 5.32 4.89 13.22
CA VAL A 74 4.83 5.58 14.40
C VAL A 74 6.00 6.31 15.05
N ALA A 75 5.83 7.60 15.30
CA ALA A 75 6.80 8.40 16.03
C ALA A 75 6.74 8.03 17.52
N CYS A 76 7.55 7.08 17.97
CA CYS A 76 7.72 6.76 19.39
C CYS A 76 8.97 7.46 19.96
N ARG A 77 8.92 7.82 21.25
CA ARG A 77 10.12 8.12 22.04
C ARG A 77 11.01 6.87 22.05
N ARG A 78 12.30 7.03 21.77
CA ARG A 78 13.26 5.92 21.82
C ARG A 78 13.54 5.66 23.29
N ASP A 79 13.14 4.49 23.79
CA ASP A 79 13.67 4.00 25.06
C ASP A 79 15.18 3.81 24.85
N GLY A 80 15.99 4.45 25.71
CA GLY A 80 17.43 4.45 25.60
C GLY A 80 17.99 3.03 25.68
N GLY A 81 18.33 2.46 24.53
CA GLY A 81 19.14 1.27 24.39
C GLY A 81 20.45 1.67 23.75
N GLU A 82 21.54 1.45 24.50
CA GLU A 82 22.92 1.57 24.08
C GLU A 82 23.14 0.72 22.83
N ASP A 83 23.31 1.33 21.67
CA ASP A 83 24.11 0.83 20.55
C ASP A 83 24.03 1.79 19.36
N GLY A 84 25.20 2.28 18.96
CA GLY A 84 25.49 2.75 17.60
C GLY A 84 25.10 4.20 17.29
N GLU A 85 26.13 5.04 17.21
CA GLU A 85 26.12 6.37 16.59
C GLU A 85 25.40 6.35 15.23
N GLN A 86 24.19 6.91 15.18
CA GLN A 86 23.56 7.38 13.96
C GLN A 86 22.98 8.76 14.27
N GLU A 87 23.38 9.74 13.46
CA GLU A 87 23.10 11.16 13.60
C GLU A 87 21.70 11.48 14.16
N GLU A 88 21.75 12.27 15.21
CA GLU A 88 20.66 12.78 16.01
C GLU A 88 19.78 13.74 15.20
N GLN A 89 18.90 13.21 14.36
CA GLN A 89 17.74 13.97 13.88
C GLN A 89 16.63 13.81 14.91
N ALA A 90 16.33 14.90 15.63
CA ALA A 90 15.12 15.03 16.44
C ALA A 90 13.92 14.46 15.66
N PRO A 91 12.97 13.74 16.28
CA PRO A 91 11.82 13.24 15.55
C PRO A 91 11.12 14.44 14.92
N ALA A 92 11.09 14.51 13.58
CA ALA A 92 10.44 15.59 12.83
C ALA A 92 8.92 15.69 13.10
N TYR A 93 8.38 14.76 13.88
CA TYR A 93 6.96 14.59 14.17
C TYR A 93 6.75 14.39 15.66
N ALA A 94 5.61 14.89 16.16
CA ALA A 94 5.20 14.71 17.54
C ALA A 94 5.05 13.22 17.89
N GLU A 95 5.36 12.85 19.14
CA GLU A 95 5.20 11.49 19.62
C GLU A 95 3.75 11.01 19.47
N GLY A 96 3.55 9.79 18.96
CA GLY A 96 2.27 9.20 18.60
C GLY A 96 1.81 9.49 17.17
N THR A 97 2.55 10.30 16.38
CA THR A 97 2.20 10.55 14.97
C THR A 97 2.31 9.26 14.16
N VAL A 98 1.26 8.93 13.41
CA VAL A 98 1.23 7.78 12.51
C VAL A 98 1.39 8.26 11.07
N LEU A 99 2.35 7.70 10.34
CA LEU A 99 2.63 8.05 8.95
C LEU A 99 2.34 6.85 8.04
N PHE A 100 1.68 7.16 6.92
CA PHE A 100 1.36 6.22 5.87
C PHE A 100 2.07 6.63 4.59
N GLU A 101 3.02 5.81 4.16
CA GLU A 101 3.77 6.04 2.93
C GLU A 101 3.46 4.94 1.92
N ARG A 102 3.33 5.35 0.66
CA ARG A 102 3.25 4.45 -0.48
C ARG A 102 4.63 4.38 -1.08
N MET A 103 5.19 3.20 -1.07
CA MET A 103 6.48 2.92 -1.68
C MET A 103 6.26 2.51 -3.13
N THR A 104 7.15 2.98 -4.00
CA THR A 104 7.32 2.42 -5.35
C THR A 104 8.81 2.11 -5.48
N ALA A 105 9.14 0.82 -5.50
CA ALA A 105 10.49 0.31 -5.36
C ALA A 105 11.11 0.78 -4.03
N ASN A 106 12.01 1.75 -4.05
CA ASN A 106 12.63 2.32 -2.84
C ASN A 106 12.29 3.80 -2.60
N ARG A 107 11.43 4.39 -3.44
CA ARG A 107 10.96 5.77 -3.24
C ARG A 107 9.64 5.76 -2.49
N GLY A 108 9.66 6.31 -1.27
CA GLY A 108 8.46 6.52 -0.46
C GLY A 108 7.83 7.86 -0.76
N ARG A 109 6.52 7.86 -1.02
CA ARG A 109 5.70 9.07 -1.04
C ARG A 109 4.78 9.03 0.17
N LEU A 110 4.85 10.06 1.02
CA LEU A 110 3.89 10.25 2.10
C LEU A 110 2.49 10.41 1.48
N VAL A 111 1.59 9.52 1.87
CA VAL A 111 0.19 9.53 1.44
C VAL A 111 -0.65 10.27 2.47
N GLU A 112 -0.46 9.93 3.75
CA GLU A 112 -1.19 10.55 4.84
C GLU A 112 -0.34 10.58 6.10
N ARG A 113 -0.52 11.65 6.86
CA ARG A 113 0.01 11.83 8.21
C ARG A 113 -1.18 12.00 9.13
N VAL A 114 -1.20 11.27 10.23
CA VAL A 114 -2.20 11.41 11.29
C VAL A 114 -1.48 11.86 12.55
N GLU A 115 -1.76 13.09 12.97
CA GLU A 115 -1.18 13.63 14.20
C GLU A 115 -1.83 12.99 15.43
N PRO A 116 -1.13 12.99 16.58
CA PRO A 116 -1.63 12.37 17.80
C PRO A 116 -3.04 12.89 18.13
N ARG A 117 -3.21 14.21 18.21
CA ARG A 117 -4.49 14.87 18.53
C ARG A 117 -5.66 14.51 17.60
N GLU A 118 -5.38 13.98 16.42
CA GLU A 118 -6.40 13.57 15.45
C GLU A 118 -6.84 12.11 15.68
N LEU A 119 -6.06 11.30 16.40
CA LEU A 119 -6.33 9.87 16.60
C LEU A 119 -7.60 9.67 17.43
N VAL A 120 -8.49 8.80 16.91
CA VAL A 120 -9.76 8.47 17.58
C VAL A 120 -9.78 7.00 17.99
N ALA A 121 -9.56 6.08 17.06
CA ALA A 121 -9.66 4.65 17.33
C ALA A 121 -8.89 3.81 16.32
N LEU A 122 -8.43 2.63 16.75
CA LEU A 122 -7.92 1.58 15.88
C LEU A 122 -8.88 0.40 15.90
N ILE A 123 -9.52 0.13 14.76
CA ILE A 123 -10.52 -0.93 14.62
C ILE A 123 -9.87 -2.16 13.97
N ALA A 124 -10.08 -3.32 14.59
CA ALA A 124 -9.58 -4.60 14.11
C ALA A 124 -10.24 -5.01 12.77
N PRO A 125 -9.62 -5.91 11.97
CA PRO A 125 -10.21 -6.38 10.73
C PRO A 125 -11.60 -6.99 10.95
N GLY A 126 -12.58 -6.56 10.15
CA GLY A 126 -13.97 -7.00 10.29
C GLY A 126 -14.77 -6.30 11.40
N GLY A 127 -14.17 -5.36 12.13
CA GLY A 127 -14.88 -4.53 13.10
C GLY A 127 -15.90 -3.59 12.44
N ALA A 128 -16.87 -3.14 13.24
CA ALA A 128 -17.90 -2.22 12.79
C ALA A 128 -17.30 -0.85 12.41
N LEU A 129 -17.82 -0.24 11.35
CA LEU A 129 -17.46 1.13 10.98
C LEU A 129 -18.10 2.11 11.97
N PRO A 130 -17.36 3.14 12.42
CA PRO A 130 -17.93 4.15 13.31
C PRO A 130 -19.02 4.94 12.57
N GLU A 131 -20.06 5.32 13.31
CA GLU A 131 -21.14 6.15 12.79
C GLU A 131 -20.59 7.49 12.28
N GLY A 132 -21.10 7.96 11.14
CA GLY A 132 -20.66 9.21 10.50
C GLY A 132 -19.42 9.09 9.60
N LEU A 133 -18.78 7.92 9.50
CA LEU A 133 -17.67 7.70 8.55
C LEU A 133 -18.20 7.25 7.18
N ALA A 134 -18.10 8.11 6.17
CA ALA A 134 -18.48 7.75 4.81
C ALA A 134 -17.37 6.95 4.11
N SER A 135 -17.74 6.06 3.18
CA SER A 135 -16.77 5.21 2.49
C SER A 135 -15.73 5.97 1.66
N ARG A 136 -16.08 7.18 1.17
CA ARG A 136 -15.17 8.07 0.43
C ARG A 136 -14.05 8.65 1.31
N ASP A 137 -14.28 8.73 2.62
CA ASP A 137 -13.34 9.26 3.60
C ASP A 137 -12.40 8.16 4.14
N ILE A 138 -12.48 6.95 3.57
CA ILE A 138 -11.62 5.82 3.89
C ILE A 138 -10.56 5.67 2.81
N MET A 139 -9.35 6.08 3.15
CA MET A 139 -8.20 5.88 2.29
C MET A 139 -7.65 4.46 2.42
N ARG A 140 -7.23 3.86 1.30
CA ARG A 140 -6.59 2.54 1.28
C ARG A 140 -5.07 2.66 1.23
N CYS A 141 -4.43 2.30 2.33
CA CYS A 141 -2.98 2.11 2.46
C CYS A 141 -2.68 0.67 2.87
N SER A 142 -3.21 -0.31 2.15
CA SER A 142 -2.92 -1.72 2.36
C SER A 142 -2.94 -2.48 1.04
N ALA A 143 -1.98 -3.39 0.89
CA ALA A 143 -1.98 -4.42 -0.15
C ALA A 143 -3.04 -5.51 0.11
N LEU A 144 -3.45 -5.71 1.37
CA LEU A 144 -4.47 -6.70 1.73
C LEU A 144 -5.90 -6.21 1.40
N GLU A 145 -6.83 -7.16 1.40
CA GLU A 145 -8.25 -6.89 1.29
C GLU A 145 -8.78 -6.13 2.52
N ALA A 146 -9.88 -5.40 2.32
CA ALA A 146 -10.51 -4.61 3.39
C ALA A 146 -10.87 -5.45 4.63
N LYS A 147 -11.30 -6.71 4.44
CA LYS A 147 -11.66 -7.63 5.53
C LYS A 147 -10.47 -8.08 6.39
N LYS A 148 -9.24 -7.97 5.86
CA LYS A 148 -7.99 -8.36 6.53
C LYS A 148 -7.16 -7.15 6.97
N SER A 149 -7.70 -5.94 6.80
CA SER A 149 -7.02 -4.68 7.11
C SER A 149 -7.58 -4.08 8.38
N HIS A 150 -6.71 -3.51 9.21
CA HIS A 150 -7.12 -2.64 10.30
C HIS A 150 -7.59 -1.30 9.74
N LEU A 151 -8.40 -0.59 10.52
CA LEU A 151 -8.91 0.72 10.18
C LEU A 151 -8.49 1.71 11.28
N LEU A 152 -7.56 2.62 10.95
CA LEU A 152 -7.22 3.75 11.82
C LEU A 152 -8.21 4.87 11.56
N VAL A 153 -9.00 5.23 12.57
CA VAL A 153 -9.98 6.32 12.53
C VAL A 153 -9.36 7.56 13.17
N TYR A 154 -9.49 8.67 12.48
CA TYR A 154 -9.00 9.97 12.93
C TYR A 154 -10.00 11.08 12.60
N ARG A 155 -9.92 12.19 13.34
CA ARG A 155 -10.78 13.36 13.16
C ARG A 155 -9.93 14.55 12.74
N ARG A 156 -10.28 15.15 11.60
CA ARG A 156 -9.66 16.37 11.07
C ARG A 156 -10.76 17.31 10.60
N GLU A 157 -10.73 18.55 11.07
CA GLU A 157 -11.72 19.58 10.70
C GLU A 157 -13.18 19.10 10.95
N ASP A 158 -13.43 18.52 12.13
CA ASP A 158 -14.72 17.93 12.55
C ASP A 158 -15.27 16.79 11.67
N ARG A 159 -14.49 16.29 10.72
CA ARG A 159 -14.84 15.14 9.89
C ARG A 159 -14.07 13.91 10.32
N LEU A 160 -14.79 12.79 10.42
CA LEU A 160 -14.18 11.48 10.58
C LEU A 160 -13.59 11.04 9.24
N ARG A 161 -12.33 10.65 9.28
CA ARG A 161 -11.61 10.03 8.18
C ARG A 161 -10.98 8.74 8.68
N ALA A 162 -10.60 7.88 7.76
CA ALA A 162 -9.92 6.66 8.13
C ALA A 162 -8.88 6.21 7.12
N VAL A 163 -7.87 5.50 7.62
CA VAL A 163 -6.88 4.82 6.80
C VAL A 163 -6.98 3.32 7.03
N ARG A 164 -7.21 2.56 5.96
CA ARG A 164 -7.07 1.10 5.98
C ARG A 164 -5.62 0.72 5.77
N PHE A 165 -5.08 -0.06 6.69
CA PHE A 165 -3.70 -0.52 6.67
C PHE A 165 -3.57 -1.91 7.30
N SER A 166 -2.44 -2.58 7.09
CA SER A 166 -2.23 -3.95 7.59
C SER A 166 -0.96 -4.01 8.45
N PRO A 167 -1.02 -3.47 9.68
CA PRO A 167 0.12 -3.48 10.59
C PRO A 167 0.43 -4.89 11.12
N THR A 168 1.67 -5.15 11.52
CA THR A 168 1.96 -6.23 12.48
C THR A 168 1.27 -5.98 13.82
N GLN A 169 1.18 -7.02 14.66
CA GLN A 169 0.69 -6.87 16.03
C GLN A 169 1.51 -5.85 16.82
N ALA A 170 2.85 -5.87 16.70
CA ALA A 170 3.71 -4.92 17.39
C ALA A 170 3.39 -3.47 17.01
N LEU A 171 3.26 -3.17 15.70
CA LEU A 171 2.90 -1.84 15.23
C LEU A 171 1.48 -1.44 15.69
N ALA A 172 0.53 -2.38 15.65
CA ALA A 172 -0.84 -2.14 16.09
C ALA A 172 -0.90 -1.77 17.59
N GLU A 173 -0.15 -2.48 18.45
CA GLU A 173 -0.07 -2.15 19.87
C GLU A 173 0.50 -0.74 20.11
N ARG A 174 1.57 -0.36 19.39
CA ARG A 174 2.12 1.01 19.49
C ARG A 174 1.12 2.09 19.09
N VAL A 175 0.30 1.84 18.08
CA VAL A 175 -0.79 2.76 17.70
C VAL A 175 -1.87 2.81 18.78
N ARG A 176 -2.22 1.67 19.41
CA ARG A 176 -3.17 1.66 20.54
C ARG A 176 -2.62 2.40 21.75
N GLU A 177 -1.35 2.23 22.08
CA GLU A 177 -0.66 2.98 23.13
C GLU A 177 -0.73 4.49 22.86
N ALA A 178 -0.47 4.92 21.61
CA ALA A 178 -0.59 6.32 21.22
C ALA A 178 -2.03 6.86 21.37
N ILE A 179 -3.04 6.09 20.98
CA ILE A 179 -4.46 6.47 21.17
C ILE A 179 -4.80 6.58 22.66
N ALA A 180 -4.39 5.59 23.47
CA ALA A 180 -4.67 5.54 24.90
C ALA A 180 -4.00 6.70 25.66
N ALA A 181 -2.77 7.05 25.29
CA ALA A 181 -2.03 8.17 25.89
C ALA A 181 -2.71 9.53 25.65
N ILE A 182 -3.56 9.63 24.63
CA ILE A 182 -4.30 10.86 24.29
C ILE A 182 -5.65 10.88 24.99
N ALA A 183 -6.33 9.73 25.06
CA ALA A 183 -7.56 9.60 25.82
C ALA A 183 -7.35 9.85 27.33
N ALA A 184 -6.13 9.65 27.83
CA ALA A 184 -5.76 9.89 29.22
C ALA A 184 -5.38 11.35 29.56
N ARG A 185 -5.37 12.26 28.57
CA ARG A 185 -5.08 13.69 28.74
C ARG A 185 -6.36 14.52 28.73
#